data_AF-A0A7V3EGP9-F1
#
_entry.id   AF-A0A7V3EGP9-F1
#
_cell.length_a   1.000
_cell.length_b   1.000
_cell.length_c   1.000
_cell.angle_alpha   90.00
_cell.angle_beta   90.00
_cell.angle_gamma   90.00
#
_symmetry.space_group_name_H-M   'P 1'
#
loop_
_entity.id
_entity.type
_entity.pdbx_description
1 polymer ?
#
loop_
_entity_poly.entity_id
_entity_poly.type
_entity_poly.pdbx_seq_one_letter_code
_entity_poly.pdbx_strand_id
1 'polypeptide(L)'
;MNRRRLADSPWMTKLTVLDAVDVLIVCFLLLVAIIVLLFGRDTTLRWLLPLLNLGGCLAIYHLARYTKRTGSTLWKQVHAWYGFPLLLVIYKEMYWAVHAVRDKLYDSYLIQIDRFLFGTDPTIFLSRYAHPVVTEVLQTVYILFYFFPLTIGIALVRKNRYREFRYASFLILYGFFVSYLGYILFPAVGPRFTLHDFYATDRELPGLWLTPYLREFVNRGEGITSTLPQAVDLVQRDVFPSGHTLITLITLYLSFLFKSRTRYILAPLGIALIFSTVYLRYHYVADLVGAGLLFPFILWSGKKLFEGWERTITSKT
;
A
#
# COMPACT_ATOMS: atom_id res chain seq x y z
N MET A 1 5.28 -32.98 16.25
CA MET A 1 3.81 -32.87 16.08
C MET A 1 3.47 -33.05 14.60
N ASN A 2 2.74 -34.11 14.26
CA ASN A 2 2.72 -34.68 12.92
C ASN A 2 1.85 -33.82 11.96
N ARG A 3 2.43 -33.24 10.89
CA ARG A 3 1.75 -32.31 9.94
C ARG A 3 0.45 -32.89 9.34
N ARG A 4 0.31 -34.21 9.30
CA ARG A 4 -0.90 -34.90 8.82
C ARG A 4 -2.12 -34.71 9.73
N ARG A 5 -1.97 -34.61 11.07
CA ARG A 5 -3.13 -34.51 11.98
C ARG A 5 -3.81 -33.14 12.00
N LEU A 6 -3.12 -32.06 11.68
CA LEU A 6 -3.76 -30.75 11.54
C LEU A 6 -4.60 -30.71 10.24
N ALA A 7 -4.11 -31.33 9.16
CA ALA A 7 -4.73 -31.30 7.83
C ALA A 7 -6.18 -31.83 7.79
N ASP A 8 -6.52 -32.81 8.63
CA ASP A 8 -7.83 -33.48 8.63
C ASP A 8 -8.89 -32.79 9.51
N SER A 9 -8.57 -31.62 10.09
CA SER A 9 -9.50 -30.94 10.98
C SER A 9 -10.65 -30.24 10.21
N PRO A 10 -11.93 -30.35 10.67
CA PRO A 10 -13.11 -29.78 9.99
C PRO A 10 -13.03 -28.27 9.71
N TRP A 11 -12.26 -27.51 10.50
CA TRP A 11 -12.05 -26.08 10.28
C TRP A 11 -11.09 -25.81 9.10
N MET A 12 -10.08 -26.66 8.90
CA MET A 12 -9.16 -26.54 7.76
C MET A 12 -9.83 -26.88 6.43
N THR A 13 -10.89 -27.70 6.41
CA THR A 13 -11.70 -27.96 5.21
C THR A 13 -12.61 -26.78 4.84
N LYS A 14 -13.00 -25.94 5.81
CA LYS A 14 -13.74 -24.70 5.52
C LYS A 14 -12.83 -23.60 4.97
N LEU A 15 -11.58 -23.54 5.42
CA LEU A 15 -10.62 -22.51 4.99
C LEU A 15 -10.06 -22.72 3.58
N THR A 16 -10.08 -23.94 3.03
CA THR A 16 -9.62 -24.22 1.65
C THR A 16 -10.52 -23.58 0.57
N VAL A 17 -11.66 -23.02 0.98
CA VAL A 17 -12.49 -22.18 0.12
C VAL A 17 -11.75 -20.89 -0.26
N LEU A 18 -10.94 -20.34 0.64
CA LEU A 18 -10.21 -19.09 0.47
C LEU A 18 -8.92 -19.31 -0.34
N ASP A 19 -8.64 -18.41 -1.29
CA ASP A 19 -7.35 -18.36 -1.95
C ASP A 19 -6.29 -17.62 -1.11
N ALA A 20 -5.06 -17.52 -1.62
CA ALA A 20 -3.98 -16.88 -0.88
C ALA A 20 -4.22 -15.38 -0.65
N VAL A 21 -4.90 -14.70 -1.59
CA VAL A 21 -5.22 -13.27 -1.48
C VAL A 21 -6.29 -13.07 -0.41
N ASP A 22 -7.32 -13.92 -0.40
CA ASP A 22 -8.36 -13.91 0.62
C ASP A 22 -7.77 -14.07 2.02
N VAL A 23 -6.90 -15.07 2.22
CA VAL A 23 -6.26 -15.32 3.52
C VAL A 23 -5.41 -14.14 3.94
N LEU A 24 -4.63 -13.57 3.01
CA LEU A 24 -3.81 -12.41 3.29
C LEU A 24 -4.65 -11.23 3.81
N ILE A 25 -5.75 -10.90 3.11
CA ILE A 25 -6.64 -9.80 3.49
C ILE A 25 -7.32 -10.10 4.83
N VAL A 26 -7.87 -11.30 5.01
CA VAL A 26 -8.53 -11.71 6.28
C VAL A 26 -7.55 -11.62 7.45
N CYS A 27 -6.33 -12.14 7.30
CA CYS A 27 -5.30 -12.05 8.34
C CYS A 27 -4.97 -10.59 8.67
N PHE A 28 -4.89 -9.72 7.67
CA PHE A 28 -4.61 -8.30 7.89
C PHE A 28 -5.77 -7.59 8.60
N LEU A 29 -7.02 -7.80 8.16
CA LEU A 29 -8.21 -7.24 8.81
C LEU A 29 -8.33 -7.66 10.28
N LEU A 30 -8.07 -8.95 10.57
CA LEU A 30 -8.07 -9.46 11.94
C LEU A 30 -6.94 -8.85 12.77
N LEU A 31 -5.75 -8.70 12.20
CA LEU A 31 -4.62 -8.05 12.88
C LEU A 31 -4.96 -6.61 13.26
N VAL A 32 -5.49 -5.83 12.33
CA VAL A 32 -5.91 -4.44 12.57
C VAL A 32 -7.03 -4.37 13.59
N ALA A 33 -8.04 -5.25 13.50
CA ALA A 33 -9.11 -5.34 14.48
C ALA A 33 -8.57 -5.60 15.90
N ILE A 34 -7.62 -6.53 16.05
CA ILE A 34 -6.98 -6.81 17.33
C ILE A 34 -6.19 -5.60 17.84
N ILE A 35 -5.41 -4.95 16.98
CA ILE A 35 -4.63 -3.76 17.36
C ILE A 35 -5.56 -2.65 17.87
N VAL A 36 -6.63 -2.34 17.13
CA VAL A 36 -7.59 -1.30 17.51
C VAL A 36 -8.33 -1.67 18.80
N LEU A 37 -8.73 -2.94 19.00
CA LEU A 37 -9.37 -3.38 20.25
C LEU A 37 -8.45 -3.22 21.46
N LEU A 38 -7.18 -3.60 21.32
CA LEU A 38 -6.23 -3.64 22.43
C LEU A 38 -5.68 -2.26 22.79
N PHE A 39 -5.34 -1.45 21.79
CA PHE A 39 -4.62 -0.19 21.99
C PHE A 39 -5.48 1.05 21.71
N GLY A 40 -6.61 0.91 21.02
CA GLY A 40 -7.48 2.04 20.68
C GLY A 40 -8.00 2.80 21.89
N ARG A 41 -8.07 4.12 21.77
CA ARG A 41 -8.68 5.01 22.76
C ARG A 41 -10.15 4.62 22.98
N ASP A 42 -10.65 4.86 24.19
CA ASP A 42 -12.02 4.50 24.57
C ASP A 42 -13.05 5.39 23.85
N THR A 43 -13.38 4.99 22.64
CA THR A 43 -14.26 5.68 21.70
C THR A 43 -15.12 4.64 21.00
N THR A 44 -16.25 5.05 20.42
CA THR A 44 -17.13 4.16 19.64
C THR A 44 -16.37 3.41 18.53
N LEU A 45 -15.35 4.04 17.95
CA LEU A 45 -14.54 3.47 16.87
C LEU A 45 -13.71 2.26 17.32
N ARG A 46 -13.35 2.18 18.60
CA ARG A 46 -12.66 1.01 19.18
C ARG A 46 -13.46 -0.28 19.01
N TRP A 47 -14.79 -0.18 19.03
CA TRP A 47 -15.70 -1.32 18.88
C TRP A 47 -16.20 -1.47 17.44
N LEU A 48 -16.50 -0.35 16.78
CA LEU A 48 -17.07 -0.36 15.44
C LEU A 48 -16.08 -0.89 14.39
N LEU A 49 -14.82 -0.46 14.39
CA LEU A 49 -13.84 -0.88 13.37
C LEU A 49 -13.58 -2.39 13.40
N PRO A 50 -13.34 -3.03 14.56
CA PRO A 50 -13.22 -4.49 14.64
C PRO A 50 -14.47 -5.23 14.15
N LEU A 51 -15.67 -4.73 14.46
CA LEU A 51 -16.92 -5.34 13.97
C LEU A 51 -17.03 -5.24 12.45
N LEU A 52 -16.65 -4.10 11.86
CA LEU A 52 -16.61 -3.92 10.40
C LEU A 52 -15.59 -4.88 9.76
N ASN A 53 -14.41 -5.06 10.37
CA ASN A 53 -13.39 -6.00 9.89
C ASN A 53 -13.86 -7.45 9.95
N LEU A 54 -14.56 -7.84 11.02
CA LEU A 54 -15.18 -9.17 11.12
C LEU A 54 -16.26 -9.35 10.04
N GLY A 55 -17.09 -8.33 9.81
CA GLY A 55 -18.05 -8.30 8.70
C GLY A 55 -17.38 -8.46 7.34
N GLY A 56 -16.26 -7.76 7.12
CA GLY A 56 -15.43 -7.89 5.92
C GLY A 56 -14.87 -9.30 5.74
N CYS A 57 -14.36 -9.92 6.80
CA CYS A 57 -13.88 -11.31 6.77
C CYS A 57 -14.99 -12.30 6.38
N LEU A 58 -16.20 -12.12 6.93
CA LEU A 58 -17.36 -12.93 6.56
C LEU A 58 -17.76 -12.70 5.10
N ALA A 59 -17.77 -11.45 4.64
CA ALA A 59 -18.09 -11.11 3.24
C ALA A 59 -17.11 -11.76 2.26
N ILE A 60 -15.80 -11.72 2.56
CA ILE A 60 -14.76 -12.40 1.75
C ILE A 60 -15.02 -13.90 1.71
N TYR A 61 -15.29 -14.53 2.85
CA TYR A 61 -15.61 -15.96 2.91
C TYR A 61 -16.84 -16.34 2.07
N HIS A 62 -17.92 -15.55 2.18
CA HIS A 62 -19.13 -15.78 1.40
C HIS A 62 -18.91 -15.56 -0.09
N LEU A 63 -18.14 -14.54 -0.48
CA LEU A 63 -17.78 -14.27 -1.88
C LEU A 63 -16.97 -15.42 -2.48
N ALA A 64 -15.95 -15.92 -1.78
CA ALA A 64 -15.14 -17.05 -2.23
C ALA A 64 -15.99 -18.33 -2.39
N ARG A 65 -16.86 -18.62 -1.41
CA ARG A 65 -17.78 -19.77 -1.46
C ARG A 65 -18.77 -19.66 -2.61
N TYR A 66 -19.35 -18.49 -2.81
CA TYR A 66 -20.33 -18.25 -3.87
C TYR A 66 -19.69 -18.35 -5.26
N THR A 67 -18.49 -17.81 -5.42
CA THR A 67 -17.72 -17.87 -6.68
C THR A 67 -17.41 -19.33 -7.07
N LYS A 68 -16.99 -20.16 -6.11
CA LYS A 68 -16.75 -21.60 -6.36
C LYS A 68 -18.02 -22.37 -6.73
N ARG A 69 -19.18 -22.00 -6.17
CA ARG A 69 -20.47 -22.66 -6.42
C ARG A 69 -21.09 -22.32 -7.76
N THR A 70 -21.08 -21.03 -8.13
CA THR A 70 -21.77 -20.57 -9.35
C THR A 70 -20.99 -20.85 -10.61
N GLY A 71 -19.66 -20.85 -10.55
CA GLY A 71 -18.79 -20.98 -11.73
C GLY A 71 -18.83 -19.78 -12.69
N SER A 72 -19.62 -18.74 -12.39
CA SER A 72 -19.82 -17.56 -13.24
C SER A 72 -18.54 -16.76 -13.45
N THR A 73 -18.27 -16.39 -14.71
CA THR A 73 -17.11 -15.57 -15.07
C THR A 73 -17.14 -14.19 -14.42
N LEU A 74 -18.32 -13.60 -14.25
CA LEU A 74 -18.46 -12.30 -13.58
C LEU A 74 -17.97 -12.37 -12.14
N TRP A 75 -18.47 -13.34 -11.37
CA TRP A 75 -18.10 -13.49 -9.95
C TRP A 75 -16.64 -13.91 -9.77
N LYS A 76 -16.07 -14.67 -10.71
CA LYS A 76 -14.62 -14.92 -10.74
C LYS A 76 -13.81 -13.63 -10.90
N GLN A 77 -14.26 -12.68 -11.73
CA GLN A 77 -13.58 -11.38 -11.88
C GLN A 77 -13.77 -10.51 -10.64
N VAL A 78 -14.98 -10.46 -10.07
CA VAL A 78 -15.23 -9.73 -8.81
C VAL A 78 -14.30 -10.26 -7.71
N HIS A 79 -14.25 -11.58 -7.53
CA HIS A 79 -13.37 -12.24 -6.55
C HIS A 79 -11.88 -12.06 -6.86
N ALA A 80 -11.49 -11.96 -8.13
CA ALA A 80 -10.10 -11.71 -8.52
C ALA A 80 -9.63 -10.27 -8.20
N TRP A 81 -10.53 -9.28 -8.24
CA TRP A 81 -10.16 -7.86 -8.20
C TRP A 81 -10.56 -7.11 -6.91
N TYR A 82 -11.46 -7.66 -6.08
CA TYR A 82 -12.00 -6.94 -4.92
C TYR A 82 -10.95 -6.42 -3.93
N GLY A 83 -9.78 -7.07 -3.84
CA GLY A 83 -8.72 -6.67 -2.92
C GLY A 83 -8.20 -5.25 -3.18
N PHE A 84 -8.20 -4.79 -4.44
CA PHE A 84 -7.71 -3.45 -4.80
C PHE A 84 -8.63 -2.29 -4.37
N PRO A 85 -9.95 -2.30 -4.61
CA PRO A 85 -10.83 -1.29 -4.03
C PRO A 85 -10.92 -1.41 -2.51
N LEU A 86 -10.91 -2.63 -1.95
CA LEU A 86 -10.90 -2.82 -0.50
C LEU A 86 -9.65 -2.23 0.16
N LEU A 87 -8.50 -2.27 -0.52
CA LEU A 87 -7.26 -1.65 -0.06
C LEU A 87 -7.43 -0.15 0.26
N LEU A 88 -8.25 0.58 -0.51
CA LEU A 88 -8.51 2.01 -0.26
C LEU A 88 -9.30 2.22 1.04
N VAL A 89 -10.22 1.31 1.35
CA VAL A 89 -10.97 1.33 2.61
C VAL A 89 -10.05 1.01 3.78
N ILE A 90 -9.24 -0.04 3.65
CA ILE A 90 -8.23 -0.42 4.66
C ILE A 90 -7.23 0.71 4.88
N TYR A 91 -6.79 1.39 3.83
CA TYR A 91 -5.91 2.55 3.93
C TYR A 91 -6.52 3.65 4.80
N LYS A 92 -7.80 3.98 4.62
CA LYS A 92 -8.48 4.97 5.48
C LYS A 92 -8.61 4.51 6.92
N GLU A 93 -8.81 3.21 7.16
CA GLU A 93 -8.79 2.64 8.50
C GLU A 93 -7.42 2.80 9.18
N MET A 94 -6.32 2.81 8.43
CA MET A 94 -4.97 2.94 9.01
C MET A 94 -4.78 4.24 9.77
N TYR A 95 -5.50 5.31 9.42
CA TYR A 95 -5.51 6.54 10.22
C TYR A 95 -5.83 6.23 11.70
N TRP A 96 -6.89 5.46 11.95
CA TRP A 96 -7.30 5.11 13.31
C TRP A 96 -6.36 4.09 13.95
N ALA A 97 -5.90 3.11 13.18
CA ALA A 97 -4.99 2.07 13.68
C ALA A 97 -3.63 2.65 14.14
N VAL A 98 -3.11 3.65 13.44
CA VAL A 98 -1.86 4.34 13.83
C VAL A 98 -2.06 5.11 15.13
N HIS A 99 -3.09 5.95 15.22
CA HIS A 99 -3.39 6.76 16.42
C HIS A 99 -3.81 5.90 17.63
N ALA A 100 -4.23 4.64 17.41
CA ALA A 100 -4.46 3.69 18.48
C ALA A 100 -3.15 3.26 19.16
N VAL A 101 -2.05 3.12 18.41
CA VAL A 101 -0.80 2.54 18.94
C VAL A 101 0.21 3.62 19.34
N ARG A 102 0.31 4.72 18.57
CA ARG A 102 1.35 5.72 18.75
C ARG A 102 0.85 7.14 18.49
N ASP A 103 1.17 8.04 19.42
CA ASP A 103 1.01 9.48 19.26
C ASP A 103 2.32 10.18 18.82
N LYS A 104 3.47 9.51 18.94
CA LYS A 104 4.79 10.09 18.63
C LYS A 104 5.14 9.92 17.15
N LEU A 105 5.54 11.01 16.51
CA LEU A 105 6.09 11.01 15.14
C LEU A 105 7.59 10.70 15.09
N TYR A 106 8.01 10.07 13.99
CA TYR A 106 9.37 9.63 13.75
C TYR A 106 10.12 10.44 12.68
N ASP A 107 9.51 11.51 12.17
CA ASP A 107 10.10 12.41 11.17
C ASP A 107 11.52 12.89 11.53
N SER A 108 11.77 13.22 12.81
CA SER A 108 13.10 13.69 13.25
C SER A 108 14.20 12.65 13.08
N TYR A 109 13.89 11.36 13.18
CA TYR A 109 14.86 10.29 12.90
C TYR A 109 15.09 10.14 11.40
N LEU A 110 14.04 10.25 10.58
CA LEU A 110 14.15 10.18 9.12
C LEU A 110 15.00 11.34 8.58
N ILE A 111 14.78 12.55 9.09
CA ILE A 111 15.59 13.74 8.78
C ILE A 111 17.06 13.53 9.15
N GLN A 112 17.34 12.95 10.33
CA GLN A 112 18.72 12.66 10.75
C GLN A 112 19.38 11.62 9.85
N ILE A 113 18.65 10.59 9.42
CA ILE A 113 19.16 9.59 8.47
C ILE A 113 19.47 10.25 7.13
N ASP A 114 18.57 11.10 6.60
CA ASP A 114 18.80 11.85 5.36
C ASP A 114 20.06 12.73 5.46
N ARG A 115 20.19 13.50 6.54
CA ARG A 115 21.38 14.34 6.78
C ARG A 115 22.65 13.52 6.95
N PHE A 116 22.59 12.35 7.57
CA PHE A 116 23.72 11.44 7.68
C PHE A 116 24.14 10.89 6.30
N LEU A 117 23.18 10.53 5.44
CA LEU A 117 23.45 9.95 4.12
C LEU A 117 23.93 10.99 3.09
N PHE A 118 23.40 12.21 3.15
CA PHE A 118 23.60 13.23 2.10
C PHE A 118 24.31 14.49 2.57
N GLY A 119 24.56 14.65 3.87
CA GLY A 119 25.12 15.88 4.45
C GLY A 119 24.15 17.08 4.40
N THR A 120 22.91 16.88 3.96
CA THR A 120 21.88 17.91 3.80
C THR A 120 20.49 17.26 3.82
N ASP A 121 19.45 18.09 3.80
CA ASP A 121 18.06 17.67 3.63
C ASP A 121 17.74 17.54 2.12
N PRO A 122 17.51 16.33 1.56
CA PRO A 122 17.36 16.13 0.12
C PRO A 122 16.23 16.97 -0.51
N THR A 123 15.11 17.13 0.18
CA THR A 123 13.98 17.93 -0.31
C THR A 123 14.27 19.43 -0.32
N ILE A 124 15.11 19.93 0.60
CA ILE A 124 15.61 21.31 0.59
C ILE A 124 16.68 21.48 -0.50
N PHE A 125 17.56 20.50 -0.69
CA PHE A 125 18.52 20.51 -1.80
C PHE A 125 17.80 20.65 -3.14
N LEU A 126 16.74 19.85 -3.35
CA LEU A 126 15.96 19.79 -4.58
C LEU A 126 15.07 21.02 -4.81
N SER A 127 14.69 21.76 -3.76
CA SER A 127 13.85 22.96 -3.91
C SER A 127 14.50 24.04 -4.78
N ARG A 128 15.83 24.06 -4.88
CA ARG A 128 16.59 24.95 -5.77
C ARG A 128 16.38 24.68 -7.26
N TYR A 129 15.86 23.51 -7.59
CA TYR A 129 15.54 23.08 -8.95
C TYR A 129 14.02 23.04 -9.20
N ALA A 130 13.23 23.70 -8.32
CA ALA A 130 11.80 23.85 -8.50
C ALA A 130 11.48 24.54 -9.83
N HIS A 131 10.75 23.87 -10.71
CA HIS A 131 10.35 24.42 -12.00
C HIS A 131 8.91 24.00 -12.36
N PRO A 132 8.04 24.91 -12.83
CA PRO A 132 6.63 24.61 -13.11
C PRO A 132 6.40 23.38 -14.00
N VAL A 133 7.17 23.27 -15.09
CA VAL A 133 7.07 22.12 -16.02
C VAL A 133 7.48 20.81 -15.34
N VAL A 134 8.54 20.84 -14.51
CA VAL A 134 9.04 19.65 -13.83
C VAL A 134 8.04 19.17 -12.79
N THR A 135 7.50 20.10 -11.99
CA THR A 135 6.44 19.82 -11.02
C THR A 135 5.19 19.25 -11.70
N GLU A 136 4.78 19.82 -12.83
CA GLU A 136 3.61 19.35 -13.59
C GLU A 136 3.76 17.90 -14.05
N VAL A 137 4.90 17.57 -14.64
CA VAL A 137 5.21 16.22 -15.09
C VAL A 137 5.29 15.26 -13.90
N LEU A 138 6.04 15.62 -12.86
CA LEU A 138 6.25 14.73 -11.72
C LEU A 138 4.99 14.52 -10.88
N GLN A 139 4.15 15.54 -10.68
CA GLN A 139 2.85 15.40 -10.01
C GLN A 139 1.91 14.51 -10.83
N THR A 140 1.92 14.65 -12.16
CA THR A 140 1.16 13.76 -13.05
C THR A 140 1.64 12.30 -12.91
N VAL A 141 2.95 12.07 -12.98
CA VAL A 141 3.54 10.73 -12.79
C VAL A 141 3.24 10.17 -11.40
N TYR A 142 3.26 11.00 -10.36
CA TYR A 142 2.91 10.59 -8.99
C TYR A 142 1.48 10.03 -8.93
N ILE A 143 0.51 10.70 -9.56
CA ILE A 143 -0.88 10.24 -9.62
C ILE A 143 -1.04 8.94 -10.42
N LEU A 144 -0.19 8.67 -11.41
CA LEU A 144 -0.23 7.40 -12.14
C LEU A 144 0.06 6.18 -11.23
N PHE A 145 0.57 6.40 -10.01
CA PHE A 145 0.73 5.36 -9.00
C PHE A 145 -0.53 4.51 -8.80
N TYR A 146 -1.72 5.12 -8.72
CA TYR A 146 -2.97 4.39 -8.47
C TYR A 146 -3.31 3.39 -9.58
N PHE A 147 -2.81 3.60 -10.80
CA PHE A 147 -2.99 2.69 -11.93
C PHE A 147 -1.82 1.73 -12.10
N PHE A 148 -0.64 2.08 -11.58
CA PHE A 148 0.61 1.36 -11.76
C PHE A 148 0.50 -0.14 -11.45
N PRO A 149 0.07 -0.59 -10.25
CA PRO A 149 -0.06 -2.01 -9.95
C PRO A 149 -1.17 -2.71 -10.75
N LEU A 150 -2.20 -1.99 -11.20
CA LEU A 150 -3.30 -2.56 -11.99
C LEU A 150 -2.83 -2.94 -13.40
N THR A 151 -1.84 -2.23 -13.95
CA THR A 151 -1.34 -2.47 -15.31
C THR A 151 -0.85 -3.91 -15.52
N ILE A 152 -0.10 -4.47 -14.56
CA ILE A 152 0.40 -5.85 -14.64
C ILE A 152 -0.74 -6.85 -14.48
N GLY A 153 -1.68 -6.58 -13.57
CA GLY A 153 -2.85 -7.43 -13.36
C GLY A 153 -3.70 -7.55 -14.63
N ILE A 154 -4.01 -6.41 -15.27
CA ILE A 154 -4.78 -6.36 -16.52
C ILE A 154 -4.04 -7.08 -17.64
N ALA A 155 -2.72 -6.87 -17.76
CA ALA A 155 -1.90 -7.53 -18.78
C ALA A 155 -1.89 -9.06 -18.64
N LEU A 156 -1.91 -9.58 -17.41
CA LEU A 156 -1.94 -11.02 -17.13
C LEU A 156 -3.32 -11.63 -17.39
N VAL A 157 -4.39 -10.96 -16.92
CA VAL A 157 -5.78 -11.42 -17.14
C VAL A 157 -6.13 -11.45 -18.63
N ARG A 158 -5.74 -10.43 -19.41
CA ARG A 158 -5.94 -10.42 -20.88
C ARG A 158 -5.25 -11.58 -21.60
N LYS A 159 -4.24 -12.19 -20.99
CA LYS A 159 -3.51 -13.36 -21.50
C LYS A 159 -3.95 -14.67 -20.85
N ASN A 160 -5.05 -14.67 -20.07
CA ASN A 160 -5.54 -15.82 -19.31
C ASN A 160 -4.50 -16.43 -18.32
N ARG A 161 -3.53 -15.63 -17.87
CA ARG A 161 -2.47 -16.04 -16.92
C ARG A 161 -2.93 -15.85 -15.48
N TYR A 162 -3.99 -16.56 -15.10
CA TYR A 162 -4.70 -16.34 -13.83
C TYR A 162 -3.89 -16.71 -12.59
N ARG A 163 -2.99 -17.69 -12.67
CA ARG A 163 -2.14 -18.05 -11.53
C ARG A 163 -1.12 -16.95 -11.25
N GLU A 164 -0.47 -16.45 -12.30
CA GLU A 164 0.47 -15.34 -12.20
C GLU A 164 -0.23 -14.05 -11.77
N PHE A 165 -1.46 -13.83 -12.22
CA PHE A 165 -2.30 -12.74 -11.72
C PHE A 165 -2.52 -12.85 -10.21
N ARG A 166 -2.95 -14.02 -9.70
CA ARG A 166 -3.13 -14.21 -8.24
C ARG A 166 -1.84 -13.98 -7.46
N TYR A 167 -0.71 -14.47 -7.98
CA TYR A 167 0.59 -14.22 -7.36
C TYR A 167 0.98 -12.74 -7.36
N ALA A 168 0.78 -12.04 -8.49
CA ALA A 168 1.03 -10.61 -8.61
C ALA A 168 0.17 -9.81 -7.63
N SER A 169 -1.14 -10.06 -7.61
CA SER A 169 -2.09 -9.40 -6.70
C SER A 169 -1.74 -9.68 -5.25
N PHE A 170 -1.41 -10.93 -4.90
CA PHE A 170 -0.95 -11.29 -3.56
C PHE A 170 0.28 -10.48 -3.15
N LEU A 171 1.31 -10.44 -4.00
CA LEU A 171 2.57 -9.77 -3.67
C LEU A 171 2.41 -8.25 -3.55
N ILE A 172 1.58 -7.65 -4.40
CA ILE A 172 1.25 -6.22 -4.36
C ILE A 172 0.49 -5.89 -3.06
N LEU A 173 -0.60 -6.60 -2.77
CA LEU A 173 -1.39 -6.39 -1.55
C LEU A 173 -0.57 -6.66 -0.29
N TYR A 174 0.29 -7.68 -0.31
CA TYR A 174 1.20 -7.99 0.79
C TYR A 174 2.22 -6.87 1.00
N GLY A 175 2.77 -6.30 -0.07
CA GLY A 175 3.63 -5.12 0.00
C GLY A 175 2.93 -3.93 0.68
N PHE A 176 1.68 -3.66 0.31
CA PHE A 176 0.89 -2.57 0.92
C PHE A 176 0.65 -2.83 2.41
N PHE A 177 0.27 -4.05 2.76
CA PHE A 177 0.04 -4.42 4.16
C PHE A 177 1.33 -4.33 5.00
N VAL A 178 2.48 -4.71 4.44
CA VAL A 178 3.78 -4.52 5.12
C VAL A 178 4.11 -3.04 5.29
N SER A 179 3.85 -2.18 4.29
CA SER A 179 4.02 -0.73 4.49
C SER A 179 3.08 -0.17 5.55
N TYR A 180 1.83 -0.66 5.63
CA TYR A 180 0.87 -0.22 6.64
C TYR A 180 1.29 -0.59 8.05
N LEU A 181 1.89 -1.77 8.24
CA LEU A 181 2.52 -2.12 9.52
C LEU A 181 3.68 -1.17 9.86
N GLY A 182 4.46 -0.77 8.86
CA GLY A 182 5.47 0.27 9.01
C GLY A 182 4.89 1.60 9.51
N TYR A 183 3.75 2.04 8.96
CA TYR A 183 3.05 3.26 9.37
C TYR A 183 2.61 3.21 10.84
N ILE A 184 2.14 2.04 11.31
CA ILE A 184 1.78 1.84 12.71
C ILE A 184 3.02 1.88 13.62
N LEU A 185 4.12 1.27 13.18
CA LEU A 185 5.33 1.15 13.99
C LEU A 185 6.14 2.45 14.05
N PHE A 186 6.20 3.19 12.95
CA PHE A 186 7.03 4.38 12.75
C PHE A 186 6.24 5.49 12.03
N PRO A 187 5.16 6.02 12.63
CA PRO A 187 4.34 7.04 12.00
C PRO A 187 5.14 8.31 11.71
N ALA A 188 4.95 8.87 10.52
CA ALA A 188 5.59 10.09 10.07
C ALA A 188 4.68 10.85 9.08
N VAL A 189 4.82 12.19 9.04
CA VAL A 189 3.97 13.07 8.20
C VAL A 189 4.64 13.57 6.93
N GLY A 190 5.97 13.56 6.90
CA GLY A 190 6.74 13.84 5.70
C GLY A 190 7.28 15.27 5.62
N PRO A 191 8.21 15.51 4.68
CA PRO A 191 8.98 16.74 4.62
C PRO A 191 8.12 17.97 4.31
N ARG A 192 6.99 17.83 3.61
CA ARG A 192 6.07 18.95 3.33
C ARG A 192 5.45 19.59 4.57
N PHE A 193 5.50 18.96 5.75
CA PHE A 193 5.03 19.53 7.01
C PHE A 193 6.14 19.85 8.01
N THR A 194 7.34 19.28 7.84
CA THR A 194 8.42 19.37 8.83
C THR A 194 9.57 20.25 8.38
N LEU A 195 9.98 20.11 7.12
CA LEU A 195 11.10 20.84 6.52
C LEU A 195 10.64 21.99 5.62
N HIS A 196 9.36 21.98 5.22
CA HIS A 196 8.76 22.96 4.33
C HIS A 196 7.44 23.47 4.91
N ASP A 197 7.01 24.65 4.47
CA ASP A 197 5.70 25.19 4.79
C ASP A 197 4.63 24.60 3.85
N PHE A 198 3.78 23.74 4.40
CA PHE A 198 2.68 23.09 3.69
C PHE A 198 1.78 24.10 2.96
N TYR A 199 1.46 25.23 3.59
CA TYR A 199 0.54 26.22 3.03
C TYR A 199 1.18 27.07 1.92
N ALA A 200 2.51 27.08 1.82
CA ALA A 200 3.25 27.73 0.76
C ALA A 200 3.55 26.80 -0.44
N THR A 201 3.14 25.52 -0.41
CA THR A 201 3.57 24.52 -1.40
C THR A 201 3.23 24.91 -2.85
N ASP A 202 2.06 25.51 -3.12
CA ASP A 202 1.70 25.96 -4.48
C ASP A 202 2.55 27.13 -4.99
N ARG A 203 3.08 27.95 -4.07
CA ARG A 203 3.98 29.05 -4.39
C ARG A 203 5.42 28.56 -4.60
N GLU A 204 5.88 27.61 -3.78
CA GLU A 204 7.27 27.15 -3.78
C GLU A 204 7.54 26.01 -4.76
N LEU A 205 6.54 25.17 -5.01
CA LEU A 205 6.54 24.14 -6.06
C LEU A 205 5.33 24.37 -6.96
N PRO A 206 5.33 25.48 -7.75
CA PRO A 206 4.27 25.74 -8.70
C PRO A 206 4.26 24.66 -9.78
N GLY A 207 3.08 24.39 -10.33
CA GLY A 207 2.91 23.66 -11.59
C GLY A 207 2.37 24.56 -12.69
N LEU A 208 1.90 23.98 -13.78
CA LEU A 208 1.30 24.71 -14.91
C LEU A 208 -0.22 24.81 -14.77
N TRP A 209 -0.92 23.66 -14.78
CA TRP A 209 -2.38 23.64 -14.80
C TRP A 209 -3.00 22.49 -13.97
N LEU A 210 -2.49 21.24 -14.03
CA LEU A 210 -3.10 20.10 -13.32
C LEU A 210 -2.61 20.03 -11.89
N THR A 211 -1.38 20.48 -11.65
CA THR A 211 -0.70 20.31 -10.36
C THR A 211 -1.57 20.66 -9.15
N PRO A 212 -2.27 21.82 -9.10
CA PRO A 212 -3.10 22.16 -7.94
C PRO A 212 -4.22 21.14 -7.71
N TYR A 213 -4.91 20.70 -8.77
CA TYR A 213 -5.99 19.71 -8.68
C TYR A 213 -5.48 18.33 -8.28
N LEU A 214 -4.33 17.91 -8.83
CA LEU A 214 -3.72 16.63 -8.50
C LEU A 214 -3.18 16.61 -7.08
N ARG A 215 -2.60 17.72 -6.60
CA ARG A 215 -2.13 17.86 -5.22
C ARG A 215 -3.31 17.84 -4.25
N GLU A 216 -4.40 18.54 -4.58
CA GLU A 216 -5.63 18.52 -3.79
C GLU A 216 -6.29 17.13 -3.78
N PHE A 217 -6.21 16.37 -4.87
CA PHE A 217 -6.64 14.98 -4.89
C PHE A 217 -5.86 14.12 -3.89
N VAL A 218 -4.52 14.27 -3.84
CA VAL A 218 -3.68 13.57 -2.86
C VAL A 218 -4.05 13.98 -1.43
N ASN A 219 -4.14 15.29 -1.16
CA ASN A 219 -4.50 15.83 0.15
C ASN A 219 -5.83 15.22 0.67
N ARG A 220 -6.86 15.17 -0.18
CA ARG A 220 -8.16 14.56 0.16
C ARG A 220 -8.05 13.05 0.37
N GLY A 221 -7.21 12.40 -0.43
CA GLY A 221 -6.82 11.01 -0.26
C GLY A 221 -6.25 10.74 1.14
N GLU A 222 -5.56 11.70 1.74
CA GLU A 222 -4.96 11.63 3.08
C GLU A 222 -5.83 12.23 4.19
N GLY A 223 -7.04 12.70 3.85
CA GLY A 223 -8.02 13.22 4.81
C GLY A 223 -7.91 14.72 5.11
N ILE A 224 -7.13 15.47 4.33
CA ILE A 224 -6.91 16.91 4.51
C ILE A 224 -7.23 17.71 3.23
N THR A 225 -7.16 19.04 3.29
CA THR A 225 -7.18 19.94 2.12
C THR A 225 -6.05 20.95 2.24
N SER A 226 -5.65 21.58 1.13
CA SER A 226 -4.58 22.60 1.13
C SER A 226 -4.89 23.83 2.01
N THR A 227 -6.17 24.04 2.35
CA THR A 227 -6.66 25.17 3.15
C THR A 227 -7.04 24.79 4.57
N LEU A 228 -6.97 23.50 4.94
CA LEU A 228 -7.40 23.04 6.26
C LEU A 228 -6.42 23.56 7.33
N PRO A 229 -6.88 24.30 8.35
CA PRO A 229 -6.03 24.70 9.47
C PRO A 229 -5.49 23.47 10.21
N GLN A 230 -4.24 23.53 10.66
CA GLN A 230 -3.61 22.45 11.43
C GLN A 230 -3.62 21.09 10.70
N ALA A 231 -3.43 21.12 9.36
CA ALA A 231 -3.48 19.91 8.54
C ALA A 231 -2.52 18.80 9.02
N VAL A 232 -1.38 19.17 9.62
CA VAL A 232 -0.38 18.21 10.17
C VAL A 232 -0.92 17.32 11.29
N ASP A 233 -1.97 17.76 12.00
CA ASP A 233 -2.57 16.99 13.09
C ASP A 233 -3.56 15.93 12.59
N LEU A 234 -4.15 16.19 11.42
CA LEU A 234 -5.21 15.38 10.80
C LEU A 234 -4.75 14.54 9.61
N VAL A 235 -3.57 14.85 9.06
CA VAL A 235 -3.01 14.10 7.93
C VAL A 235 -2.68 12.67 8.32
N GLN A 236 -2.83 11.78 7.36
CA GLN A 236 -2.40 10.40 7.49
C GLN A 236 -0.88 10.32 7.77
N ARG A 237 -0.49 9.38 8.65
CA ARG A 237 0.90 9.20 9.10
C ARG A 237 1.61 8.09 8.33
N ASP A 238 1.60 8.18 7.00
CA ASP A 238 1.90 7.09 6.06
C ASP A 238 3.18 7.26 5.25
N VAL A 239 4.21 7.87 5.85
CA VAL A 239 5.46 8.15 5.15
C VAL A 239 6.47 7.00 5.20
N PHE A 240 6.72 6.39 6.36
CA PHE A 240 7.75 5.35 6.51
C PHE A 240 7.15 3.94 6.71
N PRO A 241 7.54 2.95 5.89
CA PRO A 241 8.38 3.02 4.69
C PRO A 241 7.59 3.54 3.48
N SER A 242 8.25 4.04 2.44
CA SER A 242 7.55 4.56 1.26
C SER A 242 6.72 3.49 0.54
N GLY A 243 5.40 3.52 0.69
CA GLY A 243 4.48 2.64 -0.03
C GLY A 243 4.56 2.85 -1.55
N HIS A 244 4.65 4.10 -2.00
CA HIS A 244 4.83 4.45 -3.41
C HIS A 244 6.06 3.76 -4.02
N THR A 245 7.20 3.84 -3.31
CA THR A 245 8.45 3.22 -3.76
C THR A 245 8.37 1.70 -3.73
N LEU A 246 7.90 1.14 -2.62
CA LEU A 246 7.84 -0.31 -2.44
C LEU A 246 6.96 -0.99 -3.50
N ILE A 247 5.76 -0.46 -3.72
CA ILE A 247 4.81 -1.04 -4.68
C ILE A 247 5.28 -0.82 -6.13
N THR A 248 5.95 0.30 -6.40
CA THR A 248 6.59 0.54 -7.70
C THR A 248 7.67 -0.51 -7.96
N LEU A 249 8.55 -0.78 -7.00
CA LEU A 249 9.59 -1.83 -7.12
C LEU A 249 8.99 -3.22 -7.34
N ILE A 250 7.95 -3.59 -6.58
CA ILE A 250 7.22 -4.86 -6.75
C ILE A 250 6.59 -4.96 -8.13
N THR A 251 5.92 -3.91 -8.59
CA THR A 251 5.25 -3.90 -9.89
C THR A 251 6.27 -3.99 -11.03
N LEU A 252 7.39 -3.27 -10.93
CA LEU A 252 8.51 -3.37 -11.86
C LEU A 252 9.05 -4.80 -11.90
N TYR A 253 9.39 -5.37 -10.75
CA TYR A 253 9.88 -6.74 -10.65
C TYR A 253 8.92 -7.74 -11.31
N LEU A 254 7.62 -7.68 -10.99
CA LEU A 254 6.61 -8.54 -11.59
C LEU A 254 6.52 -8.36 -13.11
N SER A 255 6.62 -7.12 -13.59
CA SER A 255 6.61 -6.83 -15.04
C SER A 255 7.79 -7.48 -15.78
N PHE A 256 8.98 -7.49 -15.17
CA PHE A 256 10.16 -8.15 -15.72
C PHE A 256 10.09 -9.67 -15.57
N LEU A 257 9.72 -10.17 -14.39
CA LEU A 257 9.56 -11.58 -14.06
C LEU A 257 8.62 -12.27 -15.06
N PHE A 258 7.47 -11.64 -15.34
CA PHE A 258 6.48 -12.20 -16.25
C PHE A 258 6.66 -11.81 -17.71
N LYS A 259 7.77 -11.17 -18.05
CA LYS A 259 8.10 -10.70 -19.42
C LYS A 259 6.94 -9.90 -20.04
N SER A 260 6.29 -9.05 -19.23
CA SER A 260 5.19 -8.21 -19.71
C SER A 260 5.73 -7.16 -20.68
N ARG A 261 4.95 -6.84 -21.73
CA ARG A 261 5.29 -5.73 -22.63
C ARG A 261 5.22 -4.38 -21.91
N THR A 262 4.43 -4.28 -20.84
CA THR A 262 4.30 -3.05 -20.05
C THR A 262 5.61 -2.65 -19.37
N ARG A 263 6.59 -3.56 -19.20
CA ARG A 263 7.87 -3.27 -18.53
C ARG A 263 8.65 -2.09 -19.14
N TYR A 264 8.54 -1.89 -20.46
CA TYR A 264 9.25 -0.80 -21.16
C TYR A 264 8.67 0.57 -20.85
N ILE A 265 7.38 0.63 -20.52
CA ILE A 265 6.70 1.86 -20.10
C ILE A 265 6.82 2.02 -18.59
N LEU A 266 6.62 0.94 -17.84
CA LEU A 266 6.67 0.96 -16.38
C LEU A 266 8.06 1.29 -15.86
N ALA A 267 9.16 0.82 -16.48
CA ALA A 267 10.51 1.09 -16.01
C ALA A 267 10.86 2.59 -15.90
N PRO A 268 10.79 3.39 -16.99
CA PRO A 268 11.07 4.82 -16.90
C PRO A 268 10.04 5.54 -16.02
N LEU A 269 8.75 5.19 -16.10
CA LEU A 269 7.72 5.79 -15.24
C LEU A 269 7.93 5.49 -13.77
N GLY A 270 8.37 4.27 -13.43
CA GLY A 270 8.61 3.86 -12.05
C GLY A 270 9.81 4.57 -11.46
N ILE A 271 10.87 4.80 -12.23
CA ILE A 271 12.01 5.63 -11.80
C ILE A 271 11.54 7.07 -11.55
N ALA A 272 10.76 7.64 -12.48
CA ALA A 272 10.22 8.99 -12.34
C ALA A 272 9.25 9.10 -11.15
N LEU A 273 8.47 8.06 -10.86
CA LEU A 273 7.55 7.99 -9.72
C LEU A 273 8.33 7.93 -8.41
N ILE A 274 9.36 7.09 -8.30
CA ILE A 274 10.20 7.05 -7.09
C ILE A 274 10.85 8.41 -6.87
N PHE A 275 11.37 9.05 -7.93
CA PHE A 275 11.93 10.39 -7.82
C PHE A 275 10.89 11.45 -7.43
N SER A 276 9.67 11.36 -7.97
CA SER A 276 8.62 12.35 -7.71
C SER A 276 8.20 12.38 -6.25
N THR A 277 8.27 11.24 -5.53
CA THR A 277 7.94 11.19 -4.10
C THR A 277 8.80 12.15 -3.26
N VAL A 278 10.09 12.29 -3.59
CA VAL A 278 11.04 13.18 -2.90
C VAL A 278 10.97 14.60 -3.45
N TYR A 279 10.99 14.76 -4.78
CA TYR A 279 10.93 16.09 -5.40
C TYR A 279 9.66 16.87 -4.99
N LEU A 280 8.52 16.19 -4.91
CA LEU A 280 7.23 16.77 -4.51
C LEU A 280 7.05 16.86 -2.99
N ARG A 281 8.08 16.51 -2.20
CA ARG A 281 8.13 16.62 -0.74
C ARG A 281 7.15 15.70 0.01
N TYR A 282 6.66 14.64 -0.61
CA TYR A 282 5.83 13.64 0.07
C TYR A 282 6.65 12.70 0.96
N HIS A 283 7.90 12.43 0.57
CA HIS A 283 8.77 11.43 1.19
C HIS A 283 10.19 11.96 1.43
N TYR A 284 10.82 11.50 2.51
CA TYR A 284 12.26 11.59 2.77
C TYR A 284 13.00 10.51 1.97
N VAL A 285 14.32 10.65 1.78
CA VAL A 285 15.07 9.56 1.11
C VAL A 285 15.20 8.33 2.01
N ALA A 286 15.22 8.52 3.33
CA ALA A 286 15.27 7.46 4.33
C ALA A 286 14.11 6.46 4.20
N ASP A 287 12.90 6.91 3.89
CA ASP A 287 11.76 6.00 3.70
C ASP A 287 11.77 5.27 2.35
N LEU A 288 12.41 5.84 1.31
CA LEU A 288 12.76 5.13 0.08
C LEU A 288 13.76 4.00 0.35
N VAL A 289 14.78 4.27 1.17
CA VAL A 289 15.76 3.26 1.60
C VAL A 289 15.06 2.18 2.41
N GLY A 290 14.17 2.54 3.34
CA GLY A 290 13.35 1.59 4.09
C GLY A 290 12.51 0.68 3.18
N ALA A 291 11.86 1.25 2.16
CA ALA A 291 11.15 0.49 1.14
C ALA A 291 12.08 -0.45 0.35
N GLY A 292 13.25 0.03 -0.05
CA GLY A 292 14.27 -0.76 -0.75
C GLY A 292 14.81 -1.94 0.07
N LEU A 293 14.94 -1.78 1.39
CA LEU A 293 15.36 -2.85 2.31
C LEU A 293 14.23 -3.88 2.53
N LEU A 294 12.98 -3.46 2.59
CA LEU A 294 11.83 -4.35 2.74
C LEU A 294 11.50 -5.13 1.47
N PHE A 295 11.80 -4.56 0.31
CA PHE A 295 11.52 -5.16 -0.98
C PHE A 295 12.04 -6.61 -1.14
N PRO A 296 13.33 -6.94 -0.93
CA PRO A 296 13.82 -8.32 -1.05
C PRO A 296 13.19 -9.26 0.00
N PHE A 297 12.93 -8.76 1.21
CA PHE A 297 12.22 -9.53 2.24
C PHE A 297 10.83 -9.92 1.75
N ILE A 298 10.06 -8.97 1.20
CA ILE A 298 8.71 -9.21 0.67
C ILE A 298 8.73 -10.21 -0.49
N LEU A 299 9.71 -10.13 -1.40
CA LEU A 299 9.83 -11.12 -2.48
C LEU A 299 10.04 -12.53 -1.92
N TRP A 300 10.92 -12.66 -0.93
CA TRP A 300 11.26 -13.94 -0.31
C TRP A 300 10.11 -14.51 0.52
N SER A 301 9.54 -13.73 1.44
CA SER A 301 8.46 -14.17 2.32
C SER A 301 7.16 -14.33 1.54
N GLY A 302 6.83 -13.41 0.64
CA GLY A 302 5.63 -13.43 -0.18
C GLY A 302 5.56 -14.68 -1.05
N LYS A 303 6.67 -15.07 -1.70
CA LYS A 303 6.74 -16.34 -2.44
C LYS A 303 6.44 -17.55 -1.56
N LYS A 304 7.06 -17.62 -0.38
CA LYS A 304 6.87 -18.74 0.57
C LYS A 304 5.44 -18.82 1.09
N LEU A 305 4.85 -17.67 1.44
CA LEU A 305 3.47 -17.59 1.94
C LEU A 305 2.48 -18.02 0.86
N PHE A 306 2.62 -17.48 -0.35
CA PHE A 306 1.74 -17.81 -1.47
C PHE A 306 1.82 -19.30 -1.85
N GLU A 307 3.04 -19.81 -2.08
CA GLU A 307 3.22 -21.22 -2.44
C GLU A 307 2.82 -22.16 -1.30
N GLY A 308 3.09 -21.79 -0.05
CA GLY A 308 2.70 -22.56 1.13
C GLY A 308 1.18 -22.72 1.22
N TRP A 309 0.43 -21.66 0.93
CA TRP A 309 -1.03 -21.72 0.87
C TRP A 309 -1.53 -22.52 -0.33
N GLU A 310 -1.00 -22.27 -1.54
CA GLU A 310 -1.40 -23.04 -2.75
C GLU A 310 -1.21 -24.55 -2.54
N ARG A 311 -0.08 -24.98 -1.97
CA ARG A 311 0.16 -26.41 -1.66
C ARG A 311 -0.86 -27.00 -0.70
N THR A 312 -1.31 -26.20 0.29
CA THR A 312 -2.32 -26.64 1.26
C THR A 312 -3.67 -26.88 0.59
N ILE A 313 -4.05 -26.04 -0.38
CA ILE A 313 -5.28 -26.23 -1.17
C ILE A 313 -5.15 -27.47 -2.06
N THR A 314 -4.07 -27.60 -2.84
CA THR A 314 -3.90 -28.70 -3.81
C THR A 314 -3.80 -30.07 -3.14
N SER A 315 -3.24 -30.16 -1.93
CA SER A 315 -3.18 -31.43 -1.18
C SER A 315 -4.55 -31.97 -0.73
N LYS A 316 -5.63 -31.20 -0.89
CA LYS A 316 -6.98 -31.50 -0.40
C LYS A 316 -8.05 -31.63 -1.50
N THR A 317 -7.72 -31.25 -2.73
CA THR A 317 -8.57 -31.42 -3.93
C THR A 317 -8.16 -32.67 -4.68
#